data_AF-A0AAW5N9G7-F1
#
_entry.id   AF-A0AAW5N9G7-F1
#
_cell.length_a   1.000
_cell.length_b   1.000
_cell.length_c   1.000
_cell.angle_alpha   90.00
_cell.angle_beta   90.00
_cell.angle_gamma   90.00
#
_symmetry.space_group_name_H-M   'P 1'
#
loop_
_entity.id
_entity.type
_entity.pdbx_description
1 polymer ?
#
loop_
_entity_poly.entity_id
_entity_poly.type
_entity_poly.pdbx_seq_one_letter_code
_entity_poly.pdbx_strand_id
1 'polypeptide(L)'
;MNTKAICPNCGAEGTAGRFCEYCGTKIPMPKPKRKKKSHKTELSTVRMVNFTINQDDAIKAFLCHLSDVDNLPKDTFDRLTIDEITPYLVPTYFYHCNFDAPWSCIKLVYEKYKVGNETKTRTKRYPMNGIAQRGFDYVLPSCKIEDIPTELYTFIKDERSNLAYYDLSDNYELDEKDKSILVESSDDDESMVLRKSDFNSILDRRVSSAVKSQIPNDYEDLSYSYSYNNSIGKELILPFWLIRYTCKDEKFYFIIDGINKNDRIKRPEDSIKKAEISALKKREENKGYISCFASLLWLIFFLGSVLTTLSFFIHWVKNSDNIGTVTAFHCFALVGMIIFYVWMHKASKKELDAKNVVQSNLYSAWLQRKESLLDALNSKDLKLSAETTKQLIDETKKRIKEKNPNIKQEDKEKLSKVPTIVIEILGWISLLVYSILG
;
A
#
# COMPACT_ATOMS: atom_id res chain seq x y z
N MET A 1 -21.86 52.95 -19.17
CA MET A 1 -21.98 53.09 -20.64
C MET A 1 -22.83 51.93 -21.16
N ASN A 2 -24.02 52.20 -21.70
CA ASN A 2 -24.86 51.17 -22.31
C ASN A 2 -24.18 50.68 -23.59
N THR A 3 -23.72 49.43 -23.60
CA THR A 3 -23.01 48.86 -24.75
C THR A 3 -24.06 48.44 -25.77
N LYS A 4 -24.15 49.17 -26.89
CA LYS A 4 -25.04 48.80 -27.99
C LYS A 4 -24.52 47.51 -28.66
N ALA A 5 -25.43 46.59 -28.98
CA ALA A 5 -25.15 45.31 -29.60
C ALA A 5 -26.31 44.88 -30.49
N ILE A 6 -26.01 44.10 -31.52
CA ILE A 6 -27.01 43.60 -32.48
C ILE A 6 -27.64 42.33 -31.93
N CYS A 7 -28.98 42.23 -31.98
CA CYS A 7 -29.69 41.02 -31.61
C CYS A 7 -29.32 39.88 -32.58
N PRO A 8 -28.83 38.73 -32.08
CA PRO A 8 -28.38 37.63 -32.94
C PRO A 8 -29.52 36.94 -33.69
N ASN A 9 -30.78 37.15 -33.28
CA ASN A 9 -31.94 36.46 -33.87
C ASN A 9 -32.63 37.30 -34.96
N CYS A 10 -32.87 38.59 -34.71
CA CYS A 10 -33.60 39.44 -35.67
C CYS A 10 -32.78 40.59 -36.28
N GLY A 11 -31.52 40.76 -35.89
CA GLY A 11 -30.64 41.81 -36.42
C GLY A 11 -30.95 43.23 -35.93
N ALA A 12 -31.94 43.43 -35.06
CA ALA A 12 -32.24 44.75 -34.49
C ALA A 12 -31.14 45.20 -33.51
N GLU A 13 -30.82 46.50 -33.51
CA GLU A 13 -29.87 47.10 -32.56
C GLU A 13 -30.53 47.23 -31.17
N GLY A 14 -29.84 46.76 -30.13
CA GLY A 14 -30.33 46.81 -28.75
C GLY A 14 -29.20 46.98 -27.74
N THR A 15 -29.51 46.88 -26.45
CA THR A 15 -28.50 46.98 -25.38
C THR A 15 -28.06 45.59 -24.93
N ALA A 16 -26.74 45.35 -24.90
CA ALA A 16 -26.18 44.07 -24.47
C ALA A 16 -26.60 43.73 -23.02
N GLY A 17 -27.00 42.48 -22.78
CA GLY A 17 -27.47 41.98 -21.49
C GLY A 17 -28.98 42.08 -21.26
N ARG A 18 -29.73 42.80 -22.12
CA ARG A 18 -31.19 42.93 -22.05
C ARG A 18 -31.90 42.08 -23.11
N PHE A 19 -33.20 41.86 -22.92
CA PHE A 19 -34.05 41.22 -23.92
C PHE A 19 -34.31 42.19 -25.07
N CYS A 20 -34.22 41.68 -26.30
CA CYS A 20 -34.51 42.44 -27.51
C CYS A 20 -35.99 42.85 -27.52
N GLU A 21 -36.26 44.13 -27.70
CA GLU A 21 -37.62 44.70 -27.69
C GLU A 21 -38.46 44.21 -28.89
N TYR A 22 -37.83 43.71 -29.95
CA TYR A 22 -38.51 43.28 -31.18
C TYR A 22 -38.85 41.79 -31.22
N CYS A 23 -37.99 40.92 -30.69
CA CYS A 23 -38.18 39.46 -30.77
C CYS A 23 -38.08 38.73 -29.41
N GLY A 24 -37.93 39.47 -28.31
CA GLY A 24 -37.82 38.92 -26.96
C GLY A 24 -36.54 38.13 -26.67
N THR A 25 -35.60 38.03 -27.61
CA THR A 25 -34.36 37.25 -27.43
C THR A 25 -33.34 38.01 -26.55
N LYS A 26 -32.74 37.35 -25.55
CA LYS A 26 -31.73 37.97 -24.68
C LYS A 26 -30.44 38.26 -25.46
N ILE A 27 -30.03 39.53 -25.52
CA ILE A 27 -28.81 39.95 -26.22
C ILE A 27 -27.60 39.63 -25.33
N PRO A 28 -26.65 38.80 -25.79
CA PRO A 28 -25.51 38.38 -24.96
C PRO A 28 -24.58 39.56 -24.63
N MET A 29 -24.09 39.63 -23.39
CA MET A 29 -23.05 40.59 -23.03
C MET A 29 -21.74 40.21 -23.72
N PRO A 30 -21.08 41.12 -24.45
CA PRO A 30 -19.75 40.86 -24.98
C PRO A 30 -18.81 40.58 -23.80
N LYS A 31 -18.24 39.37 -23.78
CA LYS A 31 -17.25 38.99 -22.76
C LYS A 31 -16.11 40.02 -22.79
N PRO A 32 -15.64 40.53 -21.63
CA PRO A 32 -14.51 41.44 -21.61
C PRO A 32 -13.35 40.78 -22.36
N LYS A 33 -12.83 41.47 -23.39
CA LYS A 33 -11.66 41.00 -24.15
C LYS A 33 -10.55 40.71 -23.13
N ARG A 34 -10.20 39.43 -22.95
CA ARG A 34 -9.01 39.03 -22.19
C ARG A 34 -7.83 39.79 -22.81
N LYS A 35 -7.23 40.71 -22.03
CA LYS A 35 -5.93 41.26 -22.38
C LYS A 35 -4.99 40.06 -22.55
N LYS A 36 -4.41 39.89 -23.74
CA LYS A 36 -3.22 39.05 -23.94
C LYS A 36 -2.17 39.57 -22.95
N LYS A 37 -1.97 38.85 -21.85
CA LYS A 37 -0.85 39.09 -20.96
C LYS A 37 0.37 38.45 -21.61
N SER A 38 1.08 39.22 -22.43
CA SER A 38 2.51 39.02 -22.58
C SER A 38 3.15 39.46 -21.26
N HIS A 39 3.24 38.56 -20.27
CA HIS A 39 4.06 38.79 -19.09
C HIS A 39 5.41 38.10 -19.31
N LYS A 40 6.24 38.71 -20.18
CA LYS A 40 7.65 38.87 -19.83
C LYS A 40 7.64 39.99 -18.80
N THR A 41 7.43 39.62 -17.55
CA THR A 41 7.55 40.52 -16.42
C THR A 41 8.43 39.77 -15.45
N GLU A 42 9.56 40.40 -15.16
CA GLU A 42 10.44 40.05 -14.06
C GLU A 42 9.59 39.94 -12.79
N LEU A 43 9.02 38.77 -12.54
CA LEU A 43 8.50 38.42 -11.24
C LEU A 43 9.73 38.00 -10.46
N SER A 44 10.18 38.86 -9.55
CA SER A 44 11.40 38.63 -8.77
C SER A 44 11.33 37.38 -7.88
N THR A 45 10.14 36.81 -7.69
CA THR A 45 9.90 35.64 -6.85
C THR A 45 9.15 34.54 -7.60
N VAL A 46 9.59 33.30 -7.39
CA VAL A 46 8.95 32.06 -7.85
C VAL A 46 8.39 31.30 -6.66
N ARG A 47 7.31 30.55 -6.85
CA ARG A 47 6.79 29.67 -5.80
C ARG A 47 7.53 28.33 -5.83
N MET A 48 8.12 27.95 -4.72
CA MET A 48 9.05 26.83 -4.65
C MET A 48 8.99 26.11 -3.30
N VAL A 49 9.26 24.81 -3.33
CA VAL A 49 9.59 24.04 -2.12
C VAL A 49 11.11 24.01 -1.97
N ASN A 50 11.63 24.39 -0.81
CA ASN A 50 13.06 24.32 -0.56
C ASN A 50 13.53 22.90 -0.25
N PHE A 51 14.79 22.62 -0.56
CA PHE A 51 15.47 21.43 -0.04
C PHE A 51 15.46 21.47 1.49
N THR A 52 14.82 20.49 2.13
CA THR A 52 14.99 20.23 3.57
C THR A 52 16.07 19.19 3.83
N ILE A 53 16.44 18.41 2.81
CA ILE A 53 17.56 17.46 2.85
C ILE A 53 18.74 17.94 2.02
N ASN A 54 19.94 17.79 2.56
CA ASN A 54 21.18 18.07 1.84
C ASN A 54 21.67 16.84 1.05
N GLN A 55 22.85 16.95 0.43
CA GLN A 55 23.44 15.85 -0.35
C GLN A 55 23.72 14.61 0.52
N ASP A 56 24.27 14.81 1.71
CA ASP A 56 24.61 13.74 2.65
C ASP A 56 23.36 12.98 3.10
N ASP A 57 22.28 13.70 3.37
CA ASP A 57 20.96 13.14 3.70
C ASP A 57 20.40 12.30 2.55
N ALA A 58 20.53 12.78 1.31
CA ALA A 58 20.08 12.05 0.12
C ALA A 58 20.87 10.75 -0.10
N ILE A 59 22.20 10.78 0.08
CA ILE A 59 23.04 9.58 0.02
C ILE A 59 22.69 8.62 1.16
N LYS A 60 22.48 9.13 2.37
CA LYS A 60 22.05 8.33 3.53
C LYS A 60 20.72 7.64 3.27
N ALA A 61 19.74 8.34 2.72
CA ALA A 61 18.44 7.77 2.34
C ALA A 61 18.59 6.68 1.27
N PHE A 62 19.41 6.92 0.25
CA PHE A 62 19.76 5.95 -0.78
C PHE A 62 20.35 4.65 -0.20
N LEU A 63 21.41 4.75 0.61
CA LEU A 63 22.08 3.59 1.19
C LEU A 63 21.17 2.82 2.16
N CYS A 64 20.39 3.55 2.97
CA CYS A 64 19.38 2.96 3.84
C CYS A 64 18.35 2.16 3.04
N HIS A 65 17.75 2.77 2.01
CA HIS A 65 16.74 2.10 1.20
C HIS A 65 17.35 0.87 0.50
N LEU A 66 18.49 1.02 -0.16
CA LEU A 66 19.14 -0.08 -0.86
C LEU A 66 19.42 -1.28 0.08
N SER A 67 19.90 -1.01 1.30
CA SER A 67 20.24 -2.07 2.27
C SER A 67 19.03 -2.79 2.88
N ASP A 68 17.86 -2.15 2.89
CA ASP A 68 16.62 -2.74 3.41
C ASP A 68 15.91 -3.63 2.38
N VAL A 69 16.38 -3.72 1.14
CA VAL A 69 15.70 -4.53 0.13
C VAL A 69 16.06 -6.02 0.18
N ASP A 70 15.05 -6.88 0.21
CA ASP A 70 15.20 -8.32 0.44
C ASP A 70 15.96 -9.07 -0.67
N ASN A 71 15.70 -8.75 -1.94
CA ASN A 71 16.24 -9.45 -3.12
C ASN A 71 17.49 -8.75 -3.70
N LEU A 72 18.25 -8.04 -2.87
CA LEU A 72 19.51 -7.43 -3.30
C LEU A 72 20.63 -8.50 -3.40
N PRO A 73 21.44 -8.50 -4.48
CA PRO A 73 22.64 -9.34 -4.56
C PRO A 73 23.60 -9.08 -3.40
N LYS A 74 24.29 -10.12 -2.91
CA LYS A 74 25.12 -10.07 -1.70
C LYS A 74 26.31 -9.10 -1.83
N ASP A 75 26.90 -9.04 -3.01
CA ASP A 75 28.08 -8.25 -3.35
C ASP A 75 27.75 -6.84 -3.84
N THR A 76 26.53 -6.36 -3.60
CA THR A 76 26.09 -5.05 -4.12
C THR A 76 26.91 -3.92 -3.52
N PHE A 77 27.05 -3.82 -2.19
CA PHE A 77 27.82 -2.73 -1.56
C PHE A 77 29.33 -2.87 -1.84
N ASP A 78 29.84 -4.09 -1.93
CA ASP A 78 31.24 -4.39 -2.28
C ASP A 78 31.60 -3.88 -3.68
N ARG A 79 30.62 -3.79 -4.60
CA ARG A 79 30.81 -3.36 -5.99
C ARG A 79 30.07 -2.07 -6.33
N LEU A 80 29.52 -1.39 -5.31
CA LEU A 80 28.84 -0.11 -5.43
C LEU A 80 29.86 1.00 -5.67
N THR A 81 29.57 1.83 -6.67
CA THR A 81 30.22 3.11 -6.93
C THR A 81 29.15 4.17 -7.17
N ILE A 82 29.23 5.30 -6.47
CA ILE A 82 28.34 6.44 -6.71
C ILE A 82 28.97 7.33 -7.78
N ASP A 83 28.43 7.27 -8.99
CA ASP A 83 28.99 7.96 -10.15
C ASP A 83 28.70 9.45 -10.08
N GLU A 84 27.45 9.81 -9.83
CA GLU A 84 26.95 11.18 -9.92
C GLU A 84 25.84 11.42 -8.88
N ILE A 85 25.83 12.62 -8.30
CA ILE A 85 24.78 13.09 -7.40
C ILE A 85 24.40 14.49 -7.86
N THR A 86 23.20 14.65 -8.38
CA THR A 86 22.79 15.89 -9.04
C THR A 86 21.49 16.40 -8.42
N PRO A 87 21.49 17.62 -7.83
CA PRO A 87 20.27 18.28 -7.42
C PRO A 87 19.55 18.87 -8.64
N TYR A 88 18.23 18.85 -8.62
CA TYR A 88 17.37 19.45 -9.65
C TYR A 88 16.28 20.29 -9.01
N LEU A 89 16.03 21.45 -9.60
CA LEU A 89 14.81 22.22 -9.40
C LEU A 89 13.96 22.11 -10.64
N VAL A 90 12.79 21.49 -10.51
CA VAL A 90 11.95 21.17 -11.66
C VAL A 90 10.69 22.02 -11.64
N PRO A 91 10.45 22.85 -12.67
CA PRO A 91 9.17 23.51 -12.87
C PRO A 91 8.03 22.51 -13.03
N THR A 92 6.95 22.73 -12.29
CA THR A 92 5.73 21.93 -12.34
C THR A 92 4.49 22.81 -12.26
N TYR A 93 3.36 22.24 -12.67
CA TYR A 93 2.04 22.74 -12.32
C TYR A 93 1.40 21.85 -11.25
N PHE A 94 0.98 22.47 -10.15
CA PHE A 94 0.18 21.87 -9.10
C PHE A 94 -1.30 22.03 -9.40
N TYR A 95 -2.06 20.94 -9.25
CA TYR A 95 -3.50 20.90 -9.44
C TYR A 95 -4.17 20.23 -8.24
N HIS A 96 -5.37 20.70 -7.94
CA HIS A 96 -6.27 20.10 -6.98
C HIS A 96 -7.52 19.61 -7.70
N CYS A 97 -7.83 18.32 -7.58
CA CYS A 97 -9.03 17.74 -8.17
C CYS A 97 -9.95 17.20 -7.09
N ASN A 98 -11.24 17.52 -7.21
CA ASN A 98 -12.32 16.89 -6.46
C ASN A 98 -13.19 16.09 -7.43
N PHE A 99 -13.66 14.93 -6.98
CA PHE A 99 -14.63 14.14 -7.74
C PHE A 99 -15.78 13.68 -6.86
N ASP A 100 -16.91 13.48 -7.54
CA ASP A 100 -18.11 12.84 -7.00
C ASP A 100 -18.40 11.61 -7.86
N ALA A 101 -18.40 10.43 -7.24
CA ALA A 101 -18.61 9.16 -7.92
C ALA A 101 -19.80 8.41 -7.34
N PRO A 102 -21.04 8.67 -7.82
CA PRO A 102 -22.18 7.83 -7.48
C PRO A 102 -21.95 6.40 -7.97
N TRP A 103 -22.17 5.44 -7.08
CA TRP A 103 -22.03 4.02 -7.37
C TRP A 103 -23.24 3.24 -6.88
N SER A 104 -23.47 2.10 -7.52
CA SER A 104 -24.45 1.10 -7.11
C SER A 104 -23.89 -0.31 -7.32
N CYS A 105 -24.31 -1.24 -6.47
CA CYS A 105 -24.02 -2.67 -6.62
C CYS A 105 -25.10 -3.49 -5.93
N ILE A 106 -25.02 -4.81 -6.09
CA ILE A 106 -25.84 -5.77 -5.36
C ILE A 106 -24.95 -6.45 -4.32
N LYS A 107 -25.18 -6.17 -3.03
CA LYS A 107 -24.53 -6.89 -1.93
C LYS A 107 -25.07 -8.31 -1.84
N LEU A 108 -24.15 -9.28 -1.75
CA LEU A 108 -24.50 -10.68 -1.54
C LEU A 108 -24.41 -11.03 -0.06
N VAL A 109 -25.47 -11.65 0.47
CA VAL A 109 -25.49 -12.21 1.82
C VAL A 109 -25.90 -13.67 1.73
N TYR A 110 -24.98 -14.55 2.12
CA TYR A 110 -25.21 -15.99 2.11
C TYR A 110 -25.88 -16.42 3.42
N GLU A 111 -27.16 -16.80 3.35
CA GLU A 111 -27.91 -17.28 4.50
C GLU A 111 -28.07 -18.80 4.42
N LYS A 112 -27.69 -19.48 5.50
CA LYS A 112 -27.96 -20.91 5.68
C LYS A 112 -29.29 -21.08 6.40
N TYR A 113 -30.13 -21.98 5.89
CA TYR A 113 -31.42 -22.32 6.49
C TYR A 113 -31.66 -23.83 6.42
N LYS A 114 -32.47 -24.36 7.33
CA LYS A 114 -32.80 -25.80 7.37
C LYS A 114 -34.10 -26.09 6.65
N VAL A 115 -34.10 -27.17 5.86
CA VAL A 115 -35.30 -27.79 5.29
C VAL A 115 -35.27 -29.26 5.69
N GLY A 116 -36.05 -29.63 6.71
CA GLY A 116 -35.92 -30.94 7.35
C GLY A 116 -34.54 -31.12 7.99
N ASN A 117 -33.83 -32.20 7.63
CA ASN A 117 -32.47 -32.49 8.10
C ASN A 117 -31.37 -31.88 7.21
N GLU A 118 -31.72 -31.28 6.07
CA GLU A 118 -30.74 -30.69 5.15
C GLU A 118 -30.52 -29.20 5.44
N THR A 119 -29.26 -28.77 5.45
CA THR A 119 -28.91 -27.35 5.47
C THR A 119 -28.74 -26.87 4.03
N LYS A 120 -29.59 -25.94 3.60
CA LYS A 120 -29.50 -25.30 2.30
C LYS A 120 -28.94 -23.89 2.45
N THR A 121 -28.29 -23.37 1.42
CA THR A 121 -27.81 -21.99 1.36
C THR A 121 -28.61 -21.24 0.31
N ARG A 122 -29.10 -20.05 0.66
CA ARG A 122 -29.65 -19.11 -0.31
C ARG A 122 -28.84 -17.83 -0.29
N THR A 123 -28.63 -17.25 -1.47
CA THR A 123 -28.02 -15.95 -1.61
C THR A 123 -29.10 -14.89 -1.59
N LYS A 124 -29.10 -14.01 -0.59
CA LYS A 124 -29.93 -12.81 -0.57
C LYS A 124 -29.17 -11.67 -1.25
N ARG A 125 -29.87 -10.95 -2.11
CA ARG A 125 -29.37 -9.82 -2.89
C ARG A 125 -29.97 -8.53 -2.35
N TYR A 126 -29.11 -7.60 -1.96
CA TYR A 126 -29.54 -6.30 -1.43
C TYR A 126 -28.95 -5.18 -2.28
N PRO A 127 -29.77 -4.32 -2.90
CA PRO A 127 -29.24 -3.16 -3.61
C PRO A 127 -28.53 -2.26 -2.61
N MET A 128 -27.32 -1.84 -2.97
CA MET A 128 -26.55 -0.84 -2.23
C MET A 128 -26.13 0.25 -3.19
N ASN A 129 -26.11 1.47 -2.71
CA ASN A 129 -25.60 2.62 -3.43
C ASN A 129 -24.89 3.57 -2.48
N GLY A 130 -24.13 4.48 -3.05
CA GLY A 130 -23.43 5.51 -2.32
C GLY A 130 -22.84 6.54 -3.26
N ILE A 131 -22.17 7.53 -2.68
CA ILE A 131 -21.41 8.53 -3.43
C ILE A 131 -20.02 8.56 -2.82
N ALA A 132 -19.02 8.14 -3.60
CA ALA A 132 -17.63 8.27 -3.22
C ALA A 132 -17.17 9.68 -3.60
N GLN A 133 -16.87 10.50 -2.59
CA GLN A 133 -16.40 11.88 -2.76
C GLN A 133 -15.00 12.02 -2.18
N ARG A 134 -14.06 12.55 -2.96
CA ARG A 134 -12.69 12.81 -2.47
C ARG A 134 -11.99 13.90 -3.26
N GLY A 135 -11.14 14.64 -2.57
CA GLY A 135 -10.12 15.50 -3.17
C GLY A 135 -8.77 14.79 -3.25
N PHE A 136 -7.98 15.10 -4.28
CA PHE A 136 -6.57 14.75 -4.34
C PHE A 136 -5.76 15.80 -5.08
N ASP A 137 -4.53 15.97 -4.61
CA ASP A 137 -3.55 16.86 -5.21
C ASP A 137 -2.60 16.07 -6.11
N TYR A 138 -2.15 16.72 -7.18
CA TYR A 138 -1.15 16.17 -8.07
C TYR A 138 -0.32 17.27 -8.73
N VAL A 139 0.85 16.88 -9.21
CA VAL A 139 1.77 17.74 -9.95
C VAL A 139 2.04 17.15 -11.32
N LEU A 140 2.25 18.03 -12.30
CA LEU A 140 2.68 17.66 -13.64
C LEU A 140 3.94 18.45 -14.00
N PRO A 141 4.97 17.80 -14.58
CA PRO A 141 6.16 18.51 -15.00
C PRO A 141 5.84 19.53 -16.10
N SER A 142 6.35 20.75 -15.95
CA SER A 142 6.22 21.86 -16.91
C SER A 142 7.61 22.32 -17.36
N CYS A 143 8.46 21.36 -17.70
CA CYS A 143 9.84 21.54 -18.15
C CYS A 143 10.04 20.98 -19.55
N LYS A 144 11.10 21.44 -20.23
CA LYS A 144 11.57 20.85 -21.48
C LYS A 144 12.11 19.45 -21.21
N ILE A 145 11.63 18.47 -21.97
CA ILE A 145 11.92 17.05 -21.74
C ILE A 145 13.40 16.74 -22.03
N GLU A 146 14.00 17.48 -22.94
CA GLU A 146 15.41 17.40 -23.32
C GLU A 146 16.38 17.85 -22.21
N ASP A 147 15.93 18.71 -21.29
CA ASP A 147 16.77 19.30 -20.24
C ASP A 147 16.65 18.58 -18.89
N ILE A 148 15.85 17.52 -18.83
CA ILE A 148 15.64 16.72 -17.62
C ILE A 148 15.93 15.23 -17.87
N PRO A 149 16.61 14.53 -16.94
CA PRO A 149 16.77 13.10 -17.03
C PRO A 149 15.43 12.37 -17.19
N THR A 150 15.34 11.46 -18.16
CA THR A 150 14.10 10.72 -18.46
C THR A 150 13.55 10.00 -17.24
N GLU A 151 14.42 9.49 -16.38
CA GLU A 151 14.03 8.76 -15.16
C GLU A 151 13.40 9.70 -14.12
N LEU A 152 13.92 10.92 -14.00
CA LEU A 152 13.38 11.97 -13.13
C LEU A 152 12.04 12.49 -13.67
N TYR A 153 11.96 12.79 -14.97
CA TYR A 153 10.70 13.18 -15.61
C TYR A 153 9.61 12.14 -15.38
N THR A 154 9.95 10.86 -15.57
CA THR A 154 9.03 9.73 -15.37
C THR A 154 8.64 9.59 -13.90
N PHE A 155 9.57 9.78 -12.96
CA PHE A 155 9.26 9.76 -11.52
C PHE A 155 8.22 10.83 -11.15
N ILE A 156 8.43 12.09 -11.55
CA ILE A 156 7.49 13.20 -11.28
C ILE A 156 6.15 12.94 -11.97
N LYS A 157 6.20 12.41 -13.20
CA LYS A 157 5.03 12.02 -13.98
C LYS A 157 4.26 10.84 -13.36
N ASP A 158 4.86 9.98 -12.56
CA ASP A 158 4.18 8.79 -12.02
C ASP A 158 3.73 9.00 -10.57
N GLU A 159 4.58 9.65 -9.77
CA GLU A 159 4.43 9.84 -8.32
C GLU A 159 3.50 11.01 -8.00
N ARG A 160 2.31 10.95 -8.59
CA ARG A 160 1.42 12.09 -8.76
C ARG A 160 0.51 12.39 -7.59
N SER A 161 0.62 11.76 -6.42
CA SER A 161 -0.50 11.88 -5.47
C SER A 161 -0.25 11.43 -4.03
N ASN A 162 0.30 12.33 -3.20
CA ASN A 162 -0.05 12.46 -1.78
C ASN A 162 0.56 13.70 -1.10
N LEU A 163 0.73 14.82 -1.83
CA LEU A 163 1.77 15.78 -1.45
C LEU A 163 1.21 17.15 -1.12
N ALA A 164 1.36 17.52 0.14
CA ALA A 164 1.23 18.89 0.65
C ALA A 164 2.37 19.79 0.15
N TYR A 165 2.93 19.58 -1.06
CA TYR A 165 4.02 20.39 -1.59
C TYR A 165 3.61 21.86 -1.68
N TYR A 166 2.39 22.13 -2.10
CA TYR A 166 1.90 23.51 -2.22
C TYR A 166 1.80 24.19 -0.85
N ASP A 167 1.40 23.45 0.19
CA ASP A 167 1.35 23.97 1.57
C ASP A 167 2.74 24.15 2.20
N LEU A 168 3.74 23.42 1.70
CA LEU A 168 5.15 23.55 2.08
C LEU A 168 5.93 24.53 1.19
N SER A 169 5.24 25.20 0.25
CA SER A 169 5.87 26.12 -0.70
C SER A 169 5.72 27.56 -0.27
N ASP A 170 6.77 28.33 -0.48
CA ASP A 170 6.80 29.77 -0.27
C ASP A 170 7.27 30.49 -1.54
N ASN A 171 7.19 31.82 -1.54
CA ASN A 171 7.73 32.64 -2.63
C ASN A 171 9.21 32.92 -2.37
N TYR A 172 10.07 32.57 -3.31
CA TYR A 172 11.53 32.67 -3.20
C TYR A 172 12.14 33.44 -4.36
N GLU A 173 13.18 34.21 -4.07
CA GLU A 173 14.07 34.76 -5.10
C GLU A 173 15.18 33.75 -5.35
N LEU A 174 15.29 33.26 -6.59
CA LEU A 174 16.31 32.27 -6.94
C LEU A 174 17.69 32.92 -6.97
N ASP A 175 18.64 32.36 -6.23
CA ASP A 175 20.04 32.76 -6.31
C ASP A 175 20.75 32.12 -7.52
N GLU A 176 22.03 32.43 -7.73
CA GLU A 176 22.80 31.86 -8.85
C GLU A 176 22.99 30.34 -8.73
N LYS A 177 23.02 29.80 -7.52
CA LYS A 177 23.13 28.36 -7.28
C LYS A 177 21.83 27.67 -7.65
N ASP A 178 20.69 28.22 -7.27
CA ASP A 178 19.37 27.70 -7.64
C ASP A 178 19.16 27.73 -9.15
N LYS A 179 19.53 28.85 -9.80
CA LYS A 179 19.46 28.97 -11.26
C LYS A 179 20.32 27.93 -11.98
N SER A 180 21.47 27.56 -11.42
CA SER A 180 22.37 26.57 -12.02
C SER A 180 21.81 25.14 -12.03
N ILE A 181 20.83 24.86 -11.16
CA ILE A 181 20.20 23.53 -11.02
C ILE A 181 18.72 23.54 -11.45
N LEU A 182 18.23 24.68 -11.93
CA LEU A 182 16.88 24.87 -12.45
C LEU A 182 16.77 24.30 -13.86
N VAL A 183 15.87 23.34 -14.03
CA VAL A 183 15.48 22.82 -15.34
C VAL A 183 14.68 23.88 -16.08
N GLU A 184 14.93 24.05 -17.38
CA GLU A 184 14.21 25.03 -18.18
C GLU A 184 12.71 24.69 -18.28
N SER A 185 11.88 25.71 -18.03
CA SER A 185 10.42 25.60 -18.17
C SER A 185 10.01 25.37 -19.63
N SER A 186 8.94 24.61 -19.83
CA SER A 186 8.27 24.51 -21.13
C SER A 186 7.46 25.77 -21.43
N ASP A 187 7.25 26.08 -22.71
CA ASP A 187 6.33 27.15 -23.15
C ASP A 187 4.84 26.77 -23.01
N ASP A 188 4.54 25.52 -22.62
CA ASP A 188 3.17 25.05 -22.42
C ASP A 188 2.54 25.69 -21.17
N ASP A 189 1.35 26.25 -21.33
CA ASP A 189 0.55 26.71 -20.19
C ASP A 189 -0.05 25.54 -19.38
N GLU A 190 -0.65 25.86 -18.23
CA GLU A 190 -1.21 24.86 -17.31
C GLU A 190 -2.33 24.03 -17.95
N SER A 191 -3.05 24.59 -18.92
CA SER A 191 -4.10 23.89 -19.64
C SER A 191 -3.52 22.94 -20.69
N MET A 192 -2.42 23.30 -21.34
CA MET A 192 -1.71 22.47 -22.30
C MET A 192 -0.99 21.30 -21.64
N VAL A 193 -0.27 21.54 -20.53
CA VAL A 193 0.39 20.48 -19.75
C VAL A 193 -0.62 19.44 -19.29
N LEU A 194 -1.78 19.88 -18.77
CA LEU A 194 -2.86 18.98 -18.36
C LEU A 194 -3.39 18.15 -19.54
N ARG A 195 -3.61 18.75 -20.71
CA ARG A 195 -4.12 18.04 -21.90
C ARG A 195 -3.14 17.00 -22.45
N LYS A 196 -1.83 17.27 -22.37
CA LYS A 196 -0.78 16.32 -22.78
C LYS A 196 -0.54 15.22 -21.75
N SER A 197 -1.05 15.41 -20.53
CA SER A 197 -0.92 14.43 -19.45
C SER A 197 -1.93 13.28 -19.59
N ASP A 198 -1.65 12.18 -18.89
CA ASP A 198 -2.59 11.06 -18.75
C ASP A 198 -3.50 11.25 -17.52
N PHE A 199 -4.10 12.44 -17.39
CA PHE A 199 -4.91 12.81 -16.22
C PHE A 199 -6.10 11.88 -16.02
N ASN A 200 -6.76 11.45 -17.11
CA ASN A 200 -7.94 10.57 -17.04
C ASN A 200 -7.60 9.24 -16.35
N SER A 201 -6.45 8.63 -16.67
CA SER A 201 -5.97 7.41 -16.00
C SER A 201 -5.74 7.61 -14.50
N ILE A 202 -5.22 8.78 -14.08
CA ILE A 202 -5.08 9.13 -12.66
C ILE A 202 -6.44 9.20 -11.99
N LEU A 203 -7.36 9.95 -12.60
CA LEU A 203 -8.70 10.17 -12.09
C LEU A 203 -9.44 8.83 -11.96
N ASP A 204 -9.42 7.99 -12.99
CA ASP A 204 -10.02 6.66 -13.00
C ASP A 204 -9.50 5.79 -11.86
N ARG A 205 -8.17 5.74 -11.66
CA ARG A 205 -7.55 4.98 -10.58
C ARG A 205 -7.99 5.49 -9.20
N ARG A 206 -8.03 6.81 -9.02
CA ARG A 206 -8.41 7.46 -7.74
C ARG A 206 -9.89 7.26 -7.43
N VAL A 207 -10.76 7.42 -8.42
CA VAL A 207 -12.20 7.16 -8.32
C VAL A 207 -12.44 5.68 -8.01
N SER A 208 -11.85 4.77 -8.79
CA SER A 208 -12.01 3.32 -8.59
C SER A 208 -11.58 2.89 -7.19
N SER A 209 -10.44 3.40 -6.71
CA SER A 209 -9.97 3.11 -5.35
C SER A 209 -10.92 3.64 -4.28
N ALA A 210 -11.50 4.83 -4.46
CA ALA A 210 -12.44 5.40 -3.49
C ALA A 210 -13.76 4.63 -3.47
N VAL A 211 -14.33 4.29 -4.63
CA VAL A 211 -15.52 3.44 -4.73
C VAL A 211 -15.27 2.08 -4.07
N LYS A 212 -14.17 1.41 -4.41
CA LYS A 212 -13.81 0.10 -3.85
C LYS A 212 -13.62 0.11 -2.32
N SER A 213 -13.30 1.26 -1.74
CA SER A 213 -13.19 1.39 -0.28
C SER A 213 -14.54 1.43 0.46
N GLN A 214 -15.64 1.65 -0.26
CA GLN A 214 -17.00 1.77 0.30
C GLN A 214 -17.88 0.54 0.03
N ILE A 215 -17.52 -0.30 -0.96
CA ILE A 215 -18.30 -1.49 -1.34
C ILE A 215 -18.01 -2.67 -0.39
N PRO A 216 -18.97 -3.59 -0.19
CA PRO A 216 -18.73 -4.82 0.55
C PRO A 216 -17.76 -5.75 -0.19
N ASN A 217 -17.21 -6.74 0.51
CA ASN A 217 -16.30 -7.72 -0.10
C ASN A 217 -16.98 -8.58 -1.18
N ASP A 218 -18.23 -9.01 -0.94
CA ASP A 218 -19.02 -9.81 -1.87
C ASP A 218 -20.13 -8.98 -2.50
N TYR A 219 -20.04 -8.77 -3.82
CA TYR A 219 -21.01 -8.01 -4.60
C TYR A 219 -21.12 -8.51 -6.05
N GLU A 220 -22.25 -8.20 -6.67
CA GLU A 220 -22.51 -8.33 -8.11
C GLU A 220 -22.86 -6.95 -8.70
N ASP A 221 -22.74 -6.82 -10.03
CA ASP A 221 -23.25 -5.68 -10.81
C ASP A 221 -22.79 -4.30 -10.32
N LEU A 222 -21.51 -4.15 -9.98
CA LEU A 222 -20.96 -2.83 -9.65
C LEU A 222 -21.00 -1.93 -10.89
N SER A 223 -21.67 -0.79 -10.73
CA SER A 223 -21.69 0.30 -11.69
C SER A 223 -21.38 1.60 -10.97
N TYR A 224 -20.59 2.46 -11.60
CA TYR A 224 -20.36 3.81 -11.12
C TYR A 224 -20.06 4.73 -12.29
N SER A 225 -20.41 6.00 -12.11
CA SER A 225 -19.98 7.11 -12.95
C SER A 225 -19.35 8.17 -12.06
N TYR A 226 -18.74 9.18 -12.66
CA TYR A 226 -18.18 10.27 -11.88
C TYR A 226 -18.25 11.60 -12.61
N SER A 227 -18.38 12.67 -11.83
CA SER A 227 -18.07 14.03 -12.24
C SER A 227 -16.84 14.49 -11.47
N TYR A 228 -16.12 15.45 -12.03
CA TYR A 228 -14.96 16.03 -11.36
C TYR A 228 -14.84 17.51 -11.65
N ASN A 229 -14.20 18.21 -10.71
CA ASN A 229 -13.77 19.57 -10.87
C ASN A 229 -12.26 19.62 -10.61
N ASN A 230 -11.52 20.21 -11.54
CA ASN A 230 -10.08 20.35 -11.45
C ASN A 230 -9.72 21.83 -11.35
N SER A 231 -8.81 22.17 -10.45
CA SER A 231 -8.35 23.55 -10.31
C SER A 231 -7.58 23.98 -11.56
N ILE A 232 -7.47 25.30 -11.75
CA ILE A 232 -6.45 25.86 -12.63
C ILE A 232 -5.09 25.49 -12.02
N GLY A 233 -4.16 25.05 -12.88
CA GLY A 233 -2.81 24.68 -12.44
C GLY A 233 -2.07 25.90 -11.90
N LYS A 234 -1.32 25.70 -10.82
CA LYS A 234 -0.51 26.74 -10.18
C LYS A 234 0.95 26.40 -10.34
N GLU A 235 1.76 27.37 -10.75
CA GLU A 235 3.21 27.19 -10.90
C GLU A 235 3.83 26.82 -9.55
N LEU A 236 4.72 25.84 -9.59
CA LEU A 236 5.44 25.34 -8.43
C LEU A 236 6.78 24.72 -8.87
N ILE A 237 7.87 25.14 -8.26
CA ILE A 237 9.19 24.52 -8.45
C ILE A 237 9.42 23.49 -7.34
N LEU A 238 9.77 22.27 -7.75
CA LEU A 238 10.01 21.15 -6.83
C LEU A 238 11.48 20.72 -6.82
N PRO A 239 12.06 20.46 -5.63
CA PRO A 239 13.43 20.02 -5.48
C PRO A 239 13.55 18.49 -5.55
N PHE A 240 14.59 17.98 -6.20
CA PHE A 240 14.90 16.56 -6.27
C PHE A 240 16.41 16.30 -6.20
N TRP A 241 16.79 15.14 -5.71
CA TRP A 241 18.13 14.58 -5.85
C TRP A 241 18.07 13.34 -6.75
N LEU A 242 18.94 13.30 -7.77
CA LEU A 242 19.18 12.12 -8.60
C LEU A 242 20.58 11.59 -8.33
N ILE A 243 20.66 10.35 -7.86
CA ILE A 243 21.92 9.64 -7.62
C ILE A 243 22.05 8.56 -8.70
N ARG A 244 23.09 8.65 -9.53
CA ARG A 244 23.46 7.59 -10.47
C ARG A 244 24.59 6.77 -9.88
N TYR A 245 24.45 5.45 -9.94
CA TYR A 245 25.40 4.53 -9.36
C TYR A 245 25.59 3.29 -10.22
N THR A 246 26.77 2.71 -10.12
CA THR A 246 27.15 1.50 -10.84
C THR A 246 27.31 0.34 -9.86
N CYS A 247 26.77 -0.82 -10.24
CA CYS A 247 26.96 -2.09 -9.56
C CYS A 247 27.25 -3.16 -10.61
N LYS A 248 28.40 -3.86 -10.52
CA LYS A 248 28.81 -4.91 -11.49
C LYS A 248 28.76 -4.43 -12.95
N ASP A 249 29.28 -3.23 -13.20
CA ASP A 249 29.34 -2.61 -14.54
C ASP A 249 27.96 -2.25 -15.15
N GLU A 250 26.88 -2.44 -14.40
CA GLU A 250 25.53 -1.98 -14.77
C GLU A 250 25.18 -0.68 -14.05
N LYS A 251 24.53 0.24 -14.78
CA LYS A 251 24.12 1.56 -14.28
C LYS A 251 22.70 1.55 -13.74
N PHE A 252 22.55 2.16 -12.59
CA PHE A 252 21.32 2.28 -11.83
C PHE A 252 21.10 3.72 -11.35
N TYR A 253 19.94 3.98 -10.75
CA TYR A 253 19.64 5.30 -10.21
C TYR A 253 18.75 5.23 -8.98
N PHE A 254 18.85 6.28 -8.17
CA PHE A 254 17.96 6.57 -7.06
C PHE A 254 17.50 8.02 -7.18
N ILE A 255 16.20 8.24 -7.04
CA ILE A 255 15.58 9.57 -7.07
C ILE A 255 14.89 9.76 -5.73
N ILE A 256 15.05 10.92 -5.12
CA ILE A 256 14.30 11.32 -3.93
C ILE A 256 13.90 12.78 -4.04
N ASP A 257 12.72 13.13 -3.54
CA ASP A 257 12.34 14.54 -3.42
C ASP A 257 13.19 15.27 -2.37
N GLY A 258 13.34 16.57 -2.53
CA GLY A 258 14.14 17.40 -1.63
C GLY A 258 13.58 17.52 -0.21
N ILE A 259 12.48 16.83 0.10
CA ILE A 259 11.85 16.78 1.42
C ILE A 259 11.78 15.38 2.05
N ASN A 260 12.41 14.38 1.43
CA ASN A 260 12.48 12.99 1.91
C ASN A 260 11.10 12.34 2.19
N LYS A 261 10.11 12.61 1.32
CA LYS A 261 8.78 12.00 1.41
C LYS A 261 8.53 10.95 0.35
N ASN A 262 9.09 11.13 -0.85
CA ASN A 262 8.95 10.16 -1.92
C ASN A 262 10.29 9.87 -2.57
N ASP A 263 10.48 8.61 -2.92
CA ASP A 263 11.68 8.15 -3.57
C ASP A 263 11.40 6.98 -4.53
N ARG A 264 12.34 6.74 -5.43
CA ARG A 264 12.31 5.62 -6.38
C ARG A 264 13.72 5.12 -6.62
N ILE A 265 13.87 3.80 -6.53
CA ILE A 265 15.14 3.14 -6.79
C ILE A 265 15.01 2.17 -7.97
N LYS A 266 15.88 2.32 -8.97
CA LYS A 266 16.24 1.24 -9.89
C LYS A 266 17.50 0.58 -9.34
N ARG A 267 17.53 -0.75 -9.29
CA ARG A 267 18.57 -1.51 -8.58
C ARG A 267 18.78 -2.89 -9.20
N PRO A 268 19.91 -3.56 -8.92
CA PRO A 268 20.08 -4.94 -9.29
C PRO A 268 19.12 -5.84 -8.50
N GLU A 269 18.64 -6.89 -9.16
CA GLU A 269 17.76 -7.89 -8.55
C GLU A 269 18.38 -9.29 -8.63
N ASP A 270 18.42 -9.98 -7.50
CA ASP A 270 18.71 -11.41 -7.46
C ASP A 270 17.41 -12.19 -7.72
N SER A 271 17.26 -12.71 -8.95
CA SER A 271 16.06 -13.40 -9.39
C SER A 271 15.79 -14.69 -8.61
N ILE A 272 16.84 -15.41 -8.20
CA ILE A 272 16.75 -16.64 -7.41
C ILE A 272 16.20 -16.31 -6.03
N LYS A 273 16.79 -15.32 -5.34
CA LYS A 273 16.27 -14.87 -4.04
C LYS A 273 14.86 -14.31 -4.13
N LYS A 274 14.54 -13.57 -5.20
CA LYS A 274 13.17 -13.05 -5.42
C LYS A 274 12.15 -14.20 -5.51
N ALA A 275 12.48 -15.25 -6.27
CA ALA A 275 11.65 -16.44 -6.38
C ALA A 275 11.53 -17.17 -5.02
N GLU A 276 12.63 -17.31 -4.29
CA GLU A 276 12.62 -17.89 -2.94
C GLU A 276 11.71 -17.08 -2.00
N ILE A 277 11.93 -15.77 -1.84
CA ILE A 277 11.15 -14.91 -0.95
C ILE A 277 9.66 -14.91 -1.33
N SER A 278 9.32 -14.86 -2.61
CA SER A 278 7.93 -14.90 -3.07
C SER A 278 7.26 -16.25 -2.78
N ALA A 279 7.96 -17.37 -2.98
CA ALA A 279 7.48 -18.69 -2.59
C ALA A 279 7.27 -18.79 -1.07
N LEU A 280 8.14 -18.15 -0.29
CA LEU A 280 8.05 -18.11 1.17
C LEU A 280 6.85 -17.28 1.65
N LYS A 281 6.63 -16.08 1.09
CA LYS A 281 5.47 -15.23 1.39
C LYS A 281 4.15 -15.91 1.03
N LYS A 282 4.08 -16.55 -0.15
CA LYS A 282 2.90 -17.32 -0.57
C LYS A 282 2.61 -18.50 0.36
N ARG A 283 3.65 -19.18 0.86
CA ARG A 283 3.49 -20.22 1.89
C ARG A 283 2.98 -19.62 3.19
N GLU A 284 3.39 -18.41 3.59
CA GLU A 284 2.89 -17.74 4.79
C GLU A 284 1.41 -17.38 4.70
N GLU A 285 0.98 -16.78 3.59
CA GLU A 285 -0.42 -16.41 3.35
C GLU A 285 -1.36 -17.63 3.37
N ASN A 286 -0.98 -18.72 2.72
CA ASN A 286 -1.78 -19.96 2.69
C ASN A 286 -1.92 -20.63 4.07
N LYS A 287 -1.05 -20.35 5.03
CA LYS A 287 -1.09 -20.96 6.38
C LYS A 287 -2.16 -20.38 7.28
N GLY A 288 -2.48 -19.09 7.16
CA GLY A 288 -3.60 -18.48 7.88
C GLY A 288 -4.91 -19.24 7.65
N TYR A 289 -5.08 -19.76 6.43
CA TYR A 289 -6.22 -20.58 6.04
C TYR A 289 -6.16 -22.01 6.61
N ILE A 290 -5.00 -22.68 6.56
CA ILE A 290 -4.86 -24.08 7.02
C ILE A 290 -5.01 -24.19 8.54
N SER A 291 -4.40 -23.29 9.30
CA SER A 291 -4.51 -23.27 10.78
C SER A 291 -5.97 -23.04 11.23
N CYS A 292 -6.68 -22.12 10.56
CA CYS A 292 -8.10 -21.87 10.80
C CYS A 292 -8.96 -23.09 10.44
N PHE A 293 -8.68 -23.75 9.33
CA PHE A 293 -9.41 -24.94 8.90
C PHE A 293 -9.19 -26.15 9.82
N ALA A 294 -7.96 -26.37 10.28
CA ALA A 294 -7.62 -27.51 11.12
C ALA A 294 -8.15 -27.36 12.57
N SER A 295 -8.16 -26.15 13.10
CA SER A 295 -8.82 -25.84 14.39
C SER A 295 -10.35 -26.01 14.32
N LEU A 296 -10.96 -25.65 13.19
CA LEU A 296 -12.38 -25.91 12.94
C LEU A 296 -12.68 -27.43 12.87
N LEU A 297 -11.86 -28.21 12.16
CA LEU A 297 -12.00 -29.67 12.10
C LEU A 297 -11.88 -30.33 13.47
N TRP A 298 -10.93 -29.89 14.30
CA TRP A 298 -10.79 -30.38 15.68
C TRP A 298 -12.04 -30.08 16.51
N LEU A 299 -12.59 -28.87 16.42
CA LEU A 299 -13.82 -28.49 17.12
C LEU A 299 -15.01 -29.37 16.70
N ILE A 300 -15.15 -29.64 15.39
CA ILE A 300 -16.22 -30.51 14.87
C ILE A 300 -16.07 -31.93 15.42
N PHE A 301 -14.85 -32.47 15.42
CA PHE A 301 -14.59 -33.82 15.92
C PHE A 301 -14.84 -33.92 17.43
N PHE A 302 -14.42 -32.90 18.20
CA PHE A 302 -14.68 -32.79 19.63
C PHE A 302 -16.18 -32.75 19.93
N LEU A 303 -16.94 -31.87 19.27
CA LEU A 303 -18.39 -31.77 19.44
C LEU A 303 -19.10 -33.07 19.05
N GLY A 304 -18.66 -33.72 17.96
CA GLY A 304 -19.16 -35.04 17.55
C GLY A 304 -18.93 -36.11 18.62
N SER A 305 -17.74 -36.13 19.23
CA SER A 305 -17.44 -37.05 20.32
C SER A 305 -18.32 -36.80 21.56
N VAL A 306 -18.51 -35.55 21.98
CA VAL A 306 -19.37 -35.18 23.12
C VAL A 306 -20.84 -35.54 22.87
N LEU A 307 -21.35 -35.29 21.67
CA LEU A 307 -22.74 -35.62 21.32
C LEU A 307 -22.98 -37.13 21.26
N THR A 308 -22.02 -37.88 20.74
CA THR A 308 -22.12 -39.35 20.70
C THR A 308 -22.04 -39.93 22.10
N THR A 309 -21.11 -39.51 22.96
CA THR A 309 -21.02 -39.96 24.35
C THR A 309 -22.29 -39.63 25.15
N LEU A 310 -22.86 -38.43 25.00
CA LEU A 310 -24.12 -38.04 25.64
C LEU A 310 -25.31 -38.89 25.15
N SER A 311 -25.39 -39.17 23.84
CA SER A 311 -26.46 -39.99 23.27
C SER A 311 -26.41 -41.43 23.78
N PHE A 312 -25.20 -42.00 23.89
CA PHE A 312 -25.00 -43.32 24.48
C PHE A 312 -25.28 -43.34 25.98
N PHE A 313 -24.92 -42.30 26.73
CA PHE A 313 -25.25 -42.17 28.15
C PHE A 313 -26.76 -42.15 28.38
N ILE A 314 -27.51 -41.37 27.58
CA ILE A 314 -28.98 -41.32 27.65
C ILE A 314 -29.59 -42.69 27.29
N HIS A 315 -29.05 -43.38 26.28
CA HIS A 315 -29.52 -44.72 25.91
C HIS A 315 -29.24 -45.73 27.03
N TRP A 316 -28.07 -45.67 27.65
CA TRP A 316 -27.68 -46.54 28.76
C TRP A 316 -28.55 -46.33 30.01
N VAL A 317 -28.82 -45.07 30.40
CA VAL A 317 -29.77 -44.78 31.51
C VAL A 317 -31.16 -45.38 31.24
N LYS A 318 -31.54 -45.55 29.97
CA LYS A 318 -32.82 -46.16 29.58
C LYS A 318 -32.78 -47.68 29.42
N ASN A 319 -31.63 -48.28 29.09
CA ASN A 319 -31.45 -49.71 28.82
C ASN A 319 -30.21 -50.23 29.57
N SER A 320 -30.44 -50.91 30.70
CA SER A 320 -29.44 -51.30 31.72
C SER A 320 -28.46 -52.42 31.34
N ASP A 321 -28.39 -52.85 30.08
CA ASP A 321 -27.86 -54.21 29.78
C ASP A 321 -26.50 -54.28 29.08
N ASN A 322 -25.77 -53.17 28.86
CA ASN A 322 -24.51 -53.25 28.10
C ASN A 322 -23.46 -52.18 28.43
N ILE A 323 -22.89 -52.25 29.63
CA ILE A 323 -21.79 -51.39 30.09
C ILE A 323 -20.54 -51.56 29.22
N GLY A 324 -20.19 -52.80 28.83
CA GLY A 324 -18.94 -53.08 28.11
C GLY A 324 -18.81 -52.39 26.74
N THR A 325 -19.91 -52.29 25.99
CA THR A 325 -19.91 -51.65 24.66
C THR A 325 -19.79 -50.12 24.74
N VAL A 326 -20.39 -49.50 25.77
CA VAL A 326 -20.32 -48.05 25.98
C VAL A 326 -18.90 -47.64 26.37
N THR A 327 -18.27 -48.39 27.29
CA THR A 327 -16.90 -48.15 27.72
C THR A 327 -15.92 -48.34 26.56
N ALA A 328 -16.06 -49.41 25.77
CA ALA A 328 -15.20 -49.66 24.61
C ALA A 328 -15.25 -48.51 23.59
N PHE A 329 -16.46 -48.00 23.28
CA PHE A 329 -16.63 -46.89 22.33
C PHE A 329 -16.01 -45.58 22.83
N HIS A 330 -16.15 -45.27 24.13
CA HIS A 330 -15.50 -44.10 24.75
C HIS A 330 -13.97 -44.21 24.68
N CYS A 331 -13.41 -45.40 24.95
CA CYS A 331 -11.98 -45.64 24.81
C CYS A 331 -11.50 -45.44 23.37
N PHE A 332 -12.23 -45.93 22.35
CA PHE A 332 -11.90 -45.71 20.95
C PHE A 332 -11.95 -44.23 20.55
N ALA A 333 -12.96 -43.48 21.01
CA ALA A 333 -13.08 -42.05 20.76
C ALA A 333 -11.93 -41.24 21.38
N LEU A 334 -11.56 -41.56 22.63
CA LEU A 334 -10.42 -40.94 23.32
C LEU A 334 -9.10 -41.24 22.60
N VAL A 335 -8.87 -42.50 22.20
CA VAL A 335 -7.67 -42.89 21.43
C VAL A 335 -7.64 -42.15 20.08
N GLY A 336 -8.76 -42.06 19.38
CA GLY A 336 -8.87 -41.29 18.13
C GLY A 336 -8.55 -39.81 18.31
N MET A 337 -9.06 -39.18 19.39
CA MET A 337 -8.73 -37.79 19.73
C MET A 337 -7.25 -37.60 20.03
N ILE A 338 -6.63 -38.53 20.77
CA ILE A 338 -5.20 -38.49 21.08
C ILE A 338 -4.36 -38.62 19.81
N ILE A 339 -4.68 -39.58 18.92
CA ILE A 339 -3.98 -39.77 17.64
C ILE A 339 -4.08 -38.52 16.77
N PHE A 340 -5.29 -37.95 16.64
CA PHE A 340 -5.52 -36.74 15.86
C PHE A 340 -4.79 -35.54 16.46
N TYR A 341 -4.79 -35.39 17.78
CA TYR A 341 -4.03 -34.36 18.48
C TYR A 341 -2.51 -34.50 18.24
N VAL A 342 -1.95 -35.71 18.37
CA VAL A 342 -0.53 -35.96 18.13
C VAL A 342 -0.15 -35.64 16.69
N TRP A 343 -1.00 -36.01 15.72
CA TRP A 343 -0.80 -35.68 14.31
C TRP A 343 -0.81 -34.16 14.08
N MET A 344 -1.81 -33.46 14.62
CA MET A 344 -1.94 -32.00 14.55
C MET A 344 -0.76 -31.27 15.19
N HIS A 345 -0.35 -31.69 16.38
CA HIS A 345 0.80 -31.12 17.09
C HIS A 345 2.10 -31.34 16.31
N LYS A 346 2.30 -32.53 15.72
CA LYS A 346 3.47 -32.84 14.88
C LYS A 346 3.49 -32.02 13.59
N ALA A 347 2.32 -31.81 12.96
CA ALA A 347 2.19 -30.96 11.79
C ALA A 347 2.49 -29.48 12.13
N SER A 348 1.88 -28.96 13.19
CA SER A 348 2.10 -27.59 13.69
C SER A 348 3.56 -27.34 14.06
N LYS A 349 4.23 -28.31 14.72
CA LYS A 349 5.65 -28.19 15.06
C LYS A 349 6.54 -28.13 13.82
N LYS A 350 6.36 -29.03 12.85
CA LYS A 350 7.10 -28.98 11.57
C LYS A 350 6.91 -27.65 10.85
N GLU A 351 5.72 -27.07 10.95
CA GLU A 351 5.39 -25.79 10.33
C GLU A 351 6.04 -24.59 11.05
N LEU A 352 6.05 -24.60 12.38
CA LEU A 352 6.77 -23.63 13.21
C LEU A 352 8.28 -23.68 12.93
N ASP A 353 8.84 -24.89 12.85
CA ASP A 353 10.26 -25.10 12.50
C ASP A 353 10.55 -24.52 11.11
N ALA A 354 9.68 -24.76 10.13
CA ALA A 354 9.81 -24.17 8.79
C ALA A 354 9.69 -22.63 8.80
N LYS A 355 8.81 -22.05 9.62
CA LYS A 355 8.68 -20.59 9.78
C LYS A 355 9.95 -19.98 10.38
N ASN A 356 10.48 -20.62 11.42
CA ASN A 356 11.70 -20.18 12.09
C ASN A 356 12.89 -20.25 11.12
N VAL A 357 12.99 -21.29 10.30
CA VAL A 357 14.01 -21.38 9.23
C VAL A 357 13.87 -20.23 8.24
N VAL A 358 12.65 -19.91 7.80
CA VAL A 358 12.40 -18.80 6.87
C VAL A 358 12.77 -17.45 7.46
N GLN A 359 12.30 -17.14 8.66
CA GLN A 359 12.62 -15.89 9.34
C GLN A 359 14.12 -15.78 9.65
N SER A 360 14.75 -16.89 10.03
CA SER A 360 16.20 -16.96 10.22
C SER A 360 16.96 -16.70 8.92
N ASN A 361 16.54 -17.29 7.80
CA ASN A 361 17.15 -17.05 6.49
C ASN A 361 16.99 -15.59 6.05
N LEU A 362 15.79 -15.01 6.17
CA LEU A 362 15.54 -13.60 5.86
C LEU A 362 16.37 -12.66 6.76
N TYR A 363 16.45 -12.97 8.06
CA TYR A 363 17.26 -12.21 8.99
C TYR A 363 18.76 -12.30 8.65
N SER A 364 19.27 -13.50 8.37
CA SER A 364 20.68 -13.70 7.97
C SER A 364 21.03 -12.94 6.70
N ALA A 365 20.14 -12.95 5.69
CA ALA A 365 20.32 -12.19 4.47
C ALA A 365 20.30 -10.68 4.71
N TRP A 366 19.39 -10.19 5.57
CA TRP A 366 19.36 -8.79 6.00
C TRP A 366 20.63 -8.40 6.76
N LEU A 367 21.08 -9.23 7.71
CA LEU A 367 22.28 -8.98 8.50
C LEU A 367 23.51 -8.89 7.61
N GLN A 368 23.69 -9.85 6.70
CA GLN A 368 24.79 -9.84 5.74
C GLN A 368 24.82 -8.55 4.89
N ARG A 369 23.65 -8.03 4.49
CA ARG A 369 23.58 -6.75 3.76
C ARG A 369 23.97 -5.57 4.63
N LYS A 370 23.59 -5.56 5.90
CA LYS A 370 23.96 -4.49 6.84
C LYS A 370 25.45 -4.52 7.18
N GLU A 371 26.03 -5.71 7.30
CA GLU A 371 27.47 -5.88 7.47
C GLU A 371 28.23 -5.41 6.24
N SER A 372 27.83 -5.82 5.03
CA SER A 372 28.44 -5.33 3.77
C SER A 372 28.30 -3.81 3.59
N LEU A 373 27.18 -3.21 4.02
CA LEU A 373 27.04 -1.74 4.10
C LEU A 373 28.05 -1.13 5.08
N LEU A 374 28.21 -1.69 6.28
CA LEU A 374 29.18 -1.21 7.27
C LEU A 374 30.61 -1.29 6.74
N ASP A 375 30.96 -2.39 6.06
CA ASP A 375 32.27 -2.57 5.44
C ASP A 375 32.50 -1.52 4.35
N ALA A 376 31.50 -1.28 3.50
CA ALA A 376 31.56 -0.23 2.48
C ALA A 376 31.72 1.17 3.09
N LEU A 377 31.00 1.49 4.17
CA LEU A 377 31.12 2.77 4.87
C LEU A 377 32.51 3.00 5.49
N ASN A 378 33.20 1.93 5.88
CA ASN A 378 34.55 2.02 6.46
C ASN A 378 35.67 2.03 5.42
N SER A 379 35.44 1.45 4.23
CA SER A 379 36.50 1.15 3.26
C SER A 379 36.39 1.93 1.95
N LYS A 380 35.23 2.52 1.65
CA LYS A 380 34.97 3.21 0.39
C LYS A 380 34.61 4.66 0.59
N ASP A 381 34.99 5.48 -0.39
CA ASP A 381 34.43 6.83 -0.53
C ASP A 381 33.03 6.75 -1.15
N LEU A 382 32.02 6.87 -0.29
CA LEU A 382 30.61 6.95 -0.68
C LEU A 382 30.12 8.40 -0.78
N LYS A 383 31.04 9.37 -0.94
CA LYS A 383 30.74 10.81 -1.09
C LYS A 383 29.93 11.41 0.08
N LEU A 384 30.03 10.79 1.25
CA LEU A 384 29.48 11.28 2.52
C LEU A 384 30.55 12.07 3.29
N SER A 385 30.14 13.09 4.04
CA SER A 385 31.04 13.66 5.04
C SER A 385 31.43 12.65 6.12
N ALA A 386 32.56 12.87 6.78
CA ALA A 386 33.03 12.01 7.87
C ALA A 386 32.03 11.95 9.03
N GLU A 387 31.33 13.06 9.32
CA GLU A 387 30.31 13.12 10.35
C GLU A 387 29.10 12.25 9.99
N THR A 388 28.54 12.42 8.79
CA THR A 388 27.39 11.63 8.33
C THR A 388 27.73 10.15 8.21
N THR A 389 28.95 9.82 7.74
CA THR A 389 29.45 8.43 7.69
C THR A 389 29.42 7.80 9.08
N LYS A 390 29.94 8.50 10.09
CA LYS A 390 29.93 8.02 11.48
C LYS A 390 28.51 7.84 12.01
N GLN A 391 27.63 8.82 11.78
CA GLN A 391 26.23 8.73 12.19
C GLN A 391 25.52 7.52 11.57
N LEU A 392 25.71 7.28 10.26
CA LEU A 392 25.10 6.14 9.56
C LEU A 392 25.66 4.79 10.05
N ILE A 393 26.96 4.72 10.36
CA ILE A 393 27.57 3.54 10.98
C ILE A 393 26.91 3.24 12.33
N ASP A 394 26.76 4.26 13.19
CA ASP A 394 26.19 4.10 14.52
C ASP A 394 24.71 3.70 14.47
N GLU A 395 23.92 4.32 13.58
CA GLU A 395 22.52 3.95 13.33
C GLU A 395 22.39 2.51 12.80
N THR A 396 23.27 2.11 11.90
CA THR A 396 23.27 0.76 11.33
C THR A 396 23.61 -0.29 12.38
N LYS A 397 24.65 -0.05 13.19
CA LYS A 397 25.00 -0.91 14.34
C LYS A 397 23.87 -1.01 15.35
N LYS A 398 23.20 0.12 15.65
CA LYS A 398 22.03 0.15 16.54
C LYS A 398 20.89 -0.72 15.98
N ARG A 399 20.54 -0.57 14.69
CA ARG A 399 19.51 -1.41 14.05
C ARG A 399 19.84 -2.90 14.09
N ILE A 400 21.10 -3.27 13.85
CA ILE A 400 21.55 -4.68 13.97
C ILE A 400 21.31 -5.20 15.39
N LYS A 401 21.70 -4.43 16.40
CA LYS A 401 21.54 -4.78 17.81
C LYS A 401 20.07 -4.90 18.22
N GLU A 402 19.21 -4.00 17.73
CA GLU A 402 17.77 -3.97 18.04
C GLU A 402 17.00 -5.09 17.34
N LYS A 403 17.38 -5.47 16.12
CA LYS A 403 16.69 -6.50 15.32
C LYS A 403 17.02 -7.94 15.78
N ASN A 404 17.44 -8.12 17.04
CA ASN A 404 17.92 -9.38 17.61
C ASN A 404 16.93 -10.53 17.30
N PRO A 405 17.37 -11.61 16.63
CA PRO A 405 16.54 -12.71 16.15
C PRO A 405 16.20 -13.70 17.26
N ASN A 406 16.10 -13.26 18.53
CA ASN A 406 15.53 -14.06 19.62
C ASN A 406 14.02 -14.25 19.41
N ILE A 407 13.62 -14.67 18.22
CA ILE A 407 12.40 -15.39 17.91
C ILE A 407 12.59 -16.82 18.44
N LYS A 408 12.70 -16.94 19.76
CA LYS A 408 11.79 -17.84 20.44
C LYS A 408 10.56 -16.99 20.68
N GLN A 409 9.71 -16.82 19.66
CA GLN A 409 8.34 -16.45 19.97
C GLN A 409 7.81 -17.62 20.79
N GLU A 410 7.80 -17.44 22.10
CA GLU A 410 7.07 -18.25 23.04
C GLU A 410 5.56 -18.07 22.75
N ASP A 411 5.11 -18.57 21.61
CA ASP A 411 3.77 -19.14 21.51
C ASP A 411 3.78 -20.54 22.14
N LYS A 412 4.54 -20.72 23.23
CA LYS A 412 4.60 -21.95 24.01
C LYS A 412 3.37 -22.17 24.87
N GLU A 413 2.46 -21.18 25.01
CA GLU A 413 1.46 -21.25 26.07
C GLU A 413 -0.02 -21.26 25.67
N LYS A 414 -0.43 -20.99 24.42
CA LYS A 414 -1.86 -20.99 24.10
C LYS A 414 -2.41 -22.26 23.46
N LEU A 415 -1.59 -23.02 22.71
CA LEU A 415 -2.08 -24.25 22.07
C LEU A 415 -1.85 -25.53 22.89
N SER A 416 -1.04 -25.49 23.96
CA SER A 416 -0.65 -26.69 24.71
C SER A 416 -1.40 -26.91 26.03
N LYS A 417 -1.98 -25.87 26.65
CA LYS A 417 -2.65 -26.01 27.94
C LYS A 417 -4.14 -26.38 27.82
N VAL A 418 -4.86 -25.79 26.86
CA VAL A 418 -6.32 -26.03 26.74
C VAL A 418 -6.66 -27.49 26.42
N PRO A 419 -6.00 -28.19 25.47
CA PRO A 419 -6.32 -29.59 25.20
C PRO A 419 -5.91 -30.52 26.34
N THR A 420 -4.79 -30.22 27.02
CA THR A 420 -4.32 -30.99 28.19
C THR A 420 -5.28 -30.85 29.36
N ILE A 421 -5.76 -29.63 29.63
CA ILE A 421 -6.79 -29.36 30.64
C ILE A 421 -8.12 -30.04 30.25
N VAL A 422 -8.51 -30.04 28.97
CA VAL A 422 -9.73 -30.73 28.51
C VAL A 422 -9.60 -32.26 28.62
N ILE A 423 -8.45 -32.83 28.29
CA ILE A 423 -8.17 -34.27 28.46
C ILE A 423 -8.14 -34.64 29.95
N GLU A 424 -7.54 -33.82 30.81
CA GLU A 424 -7.58 -34.00 32.26
C GLU A 424 -9.01 -33.91 32.79
N ILE A 425 -9.78 -32.89 32.40
CA ILE A 425 -11.19 -32.74 32.80
C ILE A 425 -12.02 -33.94 32.33
N LEU A 426 -11.85 -34.39 31.09
CA LEU A 426 -12.55 -35.58 30.58
C LEU A 426 -12.10 -36.86 31.29
N GLY A 427 -10.82 -36.96 31.65
CA GLY A 427 -10.29 -38.05 32.47
C GLY A 427 -10.91 -38.06 33.87
N TRP A 428 -11.00 -36.90 34.52
CA TRP A 428 -11.65 -36.72 35.83
C TRP A 428 -13.15 -36.99 35.77
N ILE A 429 -13.86 -36.52 34.73
CA ILE A 429 -15.28 -36.82 34.51
C ILE A 429 -15.48 -38.32 34.31
N SER A 430 -14.63 -38.97 33.53
CA SER A 430 -14.72 -40.43 33.31
C SER A 430 -14.45 -41.22 34.59
N LEU A 431 -13.49 -40.78 35.42
CA LEU A 431 -13.20 -41.34 36.75
C LEU A 431 -14.36 -41.13 37.72
N LEU A 432 -14.96 -39.94 37.75
CA LEU A 432 -16.13 -39.61 38.57
C LEU A 432 -17.32 -40.49 38.21
N VAL A 433 -17.60 -40.63 36.91
CA VAL A 433 -18.65 -41.51 36.39
C VAL A 433 -18.38 -42.96 36.77
N TYR A 434 -17.13 -43.43 36.69
CA TYR A 434 -16.75 -44.78 37.13
C TYR A 434 -16.91 -44.99 38.64
N SER A 435 -16.53 -44.00 39.46
CA SER A 435 -16.64 -44.08 40.93
C SER A 435 -18.07 -43.95 41.48
N ILE A 436 -18.99 -43.42 40.67
CA ILE A 436 -20.42 -43.33 41.01
C ILE A 436 -21.19 -44.57 40.52
N LEU A 437 -20.65 -45.31 39.53
CA LEU A 437 -21.33 -46.40 38.84
C LEU A 437 -20.74 -47.80 39.06
N GLY A 438 -19.55 -47.92 39.64
CA GLY A 438 -19.02 -49.16 40.21
C GLY A 438 -19.30 -49.20 41.70
#